data_AF-A0A8T4Y0X1-F1
#
_entry.id   AF-A0A8T4Y0X1-F1
#
_cell.length_a   1.000
_cell.length_b   1.000
_cell.length_c   1.000
_cell.angle_alpha   90.00
_cell.angle_beta   90.00
_cell.angle_gamma   90.00
#
_symmetry.space_group_name_H-M   'P 1'
#
loop_
_entity.id
_entity.type
_entity.pdbx_description
1 polymer ?
#
loop_
_entity_poly.entity_id
_entity_poly.type
_entity_poly.pdbx_seq_one_letter_code
_entity_poly.pdbx_strand_id
1 'polypeptide(L)'
;MSLKKELLRLLEEDEEFRFAAAGLLGLRELMEELRRLWMEVKALREDYNKRFEEHREELKNLRAEQEKLWMEVKALREDYNKRFEEHREELKNLRAEQEKLWMEVKALREDYNKRFEEHREELKNLRAEQEKLWMEV
;
A
#
# COMPACT_ATOMS: atom_id res chain seq x y z
N MET A 1 1.56 -77.33 40.81
CA MET A 1 1.09 -76.16 40.04
C MET A 1 1.89 -76.06 38.75
N SER A 2 1.41 -75.35 37.72
CA SER A 2 2.26 -75.10 36.54
C SER A 2 3.21 -73.94 36.81
N LEU A 3 4.43 -74.02 36.29
CA LEU A 3 5.49 -73.01 36.45
C LEU A 3 5.01 -71.57 36.15
N LYS A 4 4.14 -71.42 35.15
CA LYS A 4 3.53 -70.13 34.79
C LYS A 4 2.69 -69.53 35.92
N LYS A 5 1.91 -70.34 36.65
CA LYS A 5 1.10 -69.86 37.79
C LYS A 5 1.98 -69.42 38.96
N GLU A 6 3.09 -70.12 39.16
CA GLU A 6 4.04 -69.82 40.24
C GLU A 6 4.80 -68.51 39.96
N LEU A 7 5.25 -68.30 38.71
CA LEU A 7 5.86 -67.04 38.26
C LEU A 7 4.92 -65.84 38.43
N LEU A 8 3.65 -65.97 38.05
CA LEU A 8 2.67 -64.89 38.19
C LEU A 8 2.39 -64.59 39.67
N ARG A 9 2.24 -65.63 40.51
CA ARG A 9 2.07 -65.45 41.96
C ARG A 9 3.25 -64.72 42.58
N LEU A 10 4.49 -65.10 42.25
CA LEU A 10 5.69 -64.43 42.76
C LEU A 10 5.77 -62.97 42.28
N LEU A 11 5.37 -62.67 41.04
CA LEU A 11 5.26 -61.28 40.59
C LEU A 11 4.20 -60.49 41.38
N GLU A 12 3.13 -61.10 41.88
CA GLU A 12 2.06 -60.42 42.63
C GLU A 12 2.32 -60.30 44.14
N GLU A 13 2.97 -61.29 44.75
CA GLU A 13 3.13 -61.39 46.21
C GLU A 13 4.53 -60.99 46.69
N ASP A 14 5.58 -61.22 45.88
CA ASP A 14 6.98 -60.97 46.25
C ASP A 14 7.52 -59.70 45.58
N GLU A 15 7.81 -58.69 46.41
CA GLU A 15 8.29 -57.39 45.98
C GLU A 15 9.74 -57.44 45.45
N GLU A 16 10.63 -58.20 46.08
CA GLU A 16 12.03 -58.34 45.63
C GLU A 16 12.10 -59.06 44.28
N PHE A 17 11.35 -60.16 44.13
CA PHE A 17 11.27 -60.89 42.87
C PHE A 17 10.69 -60.01 41.74
N ARG A 18 9.62 -59.24 42.02
CA ARG A 18 9.04 -58.29 41.08
C ARG A 18 10.06 -57.23 40.65
N PHE A 19 10.82 -56.66 41.58
CA PHE A 19 11.81 -55.64 41.27
C PHE A 19 13.03 -56.18 40.54
N ALA A 20 13.45 -57.42 40.82
CA ALA A 20 14.51 -58.11 40.08
C ALA A 20 14.08 -58.42 38.65
N ALA A 21 12.86 -58.95 38.47
CA ALA A 21 12.27 -59.17 37.15
C ALA A 21 12.11 -57.86 36.37
N ALA A 22 11.66 -56.78 37.01
CA ALA A 22 11.56 -55.46 36.39
C ALA A 22 12.92 -54.89 35.97
N GLY A 23 13.97 -55.12 36.76
CA GLY A 23 15.35 -54.77 36.39
C GLY A 23 15.87 -55.59 35.21
N LEU A 24 15.68 -56.92 35.22
CA LEU A 24 16.09 -57.80 34.11
C LEU A 24 15.35 -57.50 32.80
N LEU A 25 14.11 -57.03 32.88
CA LEU A 25 13.31 -56.63 31.73
C LEU A 25 13.59 -55.18 31.28
N GLY A 26 14.51 -54.47 31.92
CA GLY A 26 14.90 -53.09 31.56
C GLY A 26 13.81 -52.03 31.86
N LEU A 27 12.85 -52.34 32.74
CA LEU A 27 11.73 -51.44 33.03
C LEU A 27 12.19 -50.19 33.80
N ARG A 28 13.32 -50.23 34.52
CA ARG A 28 13.84 -49.07 35.25
C ARG A 28 14.39 -48.02 34.30
N GLU A 29 15.22 -48.47 33.36
CA GLU A 29 15.82 -47.66 32.29
C GLU A 29 14.74 -47.05 31.41
N LEU A 30 13.71 -47.83 31.03
CA LEU A 30 12.56 -47.33 30.30
C LEU A 30 11.80 -46.23 31.05
N MET A 31 11.65 -46.36 32.37
CA MET A 31 10.96 -45.35 33.18
C MET A 31 11.78 -44.06 33.33
N GLU A 32 13.11 -44.17 33.40
CA GLU A 32 14.00 -43.00 33.41
C GLU A 32 13.98 -42.25 32.08
N GLU A 33 14.08 -42.97 30.94
CA GLU A 33 13.95 -42.37 29.61
C GLU A 33 12.56 -41.76 29.40
N LEU A 34 11.49 -42.41 29.87
CA LEU A 34 10.14 -41.85 29.79
C LEU A 34 10.01 -40.54 30.58
N ARG A 35 10.62 -40.46 31.77
CA ARG A 35 10.65 -39.22 32.56
C ARG A 35 11.45 -38.13 31.86
N ARG A 36 12.59 -38.47 31.26
CA ARG A 36 13.40 -37.54 30.49
C ARG A 36 12.63 -36.98 29.29
N LEU A 37 12.02 -37.85 28.50
CA LEU A 37 11.16 -37.46 27.37
C LEU A 37 10.01 -36.56 27.82
N TRP A 38 9.39 -36.86 28.96
CA TRP A 38 8.34 -36.00 29.52
C TRP A 38 8.83 -34.59 29.87
N MET A 39 10.05 -34.48 30.42
CA MET A 39 10.66 -33.17 30.70
C MET A 39 10.97 -32.41 29.40
N GLU A 40 11.52 -33.09 28.40
CA GLU A 40 11.81 -32.50 27.09
C GLU A 40 10.53 -32.02 26.38
N VAL A 41 9.47 -32.82 26.39
CA VAL A 41 8.15 -32.44 25.84
C VAL A 41 7.57 -31.23 26.58
N LYS A 42 7.71 -31.18 27.91
CA LYS A 42 7.24 -30.04 28.70
C LYS A 42 8.00 -28.76 28.34
N ALA A 43 9.34 -28.83 28.26
CA ALA A 43 10.18 -27.70 27.87
C ALA A 43 9.85 -27.21 26.46
N LEU A 44 9.71 -28.12 25.49
CA LEU A 44 9.30 -27.77 24.12
C LEU A 44 7.93 -27.08 24.08
N ARG A 45 6.98 -27.51 24.92
CA ARG A 45 5.66 -26.89 24.98
C ARG A 45 5.71 -25.48 25.56
N GLU A 46 6.54 -25.27 26.59
CA GLU A 46 6.76 -23.94 27.18
C GLU A 46 7.42 -22.99 26.17
N ASP A 47 8.47 -23.44 25.49
CA ASP A 47 9.15 -22.66 24.43
C ASP A 47 8.22 -22.35 23.26
N TYR A 48 7.41 -23.33 22.82
CA TYR A 48 6.42 -23.13 21.76
C TYR A 48 5.39 -22.06 22.15
N ASN A 49 4.83 -22.14 23.37
CA ASN A 49 3.87 -21.17 23.85
C ASN A 49 4.46 -19.76 23.93
N LYS A 50 5.72 -19.64 24.38
CA LYS A 50 6.41 -18.34 24.43
C LYS A 50 6.57 -17.74 23.03
N ARG A 51 7.09 -18.52 22.07
CA ARG A 51 7.21 -18.07 20.67
C ARG A 51 5.88 -17.73 20.04
N PHE A 52 4.83 -18.49 20.37
CA PHE A 52 3.49 -18.22 19.86
C PHE A 52 2.92 -16.90 20.39
N GLU A 53 3.19 -16.55 21.65
CA GLU A 53 2.81 -15.25 22.20
C GLU A 53 3.62 -14.11 21.59
N GLU A 54 4.94 -14.29 21.41
CA GLU A 54 5.80 -13.33 20.71
C GLU A 54 5.27 -13.05 19.29
N HIS A 55 4.94 -14.10 18.52
CA HIS A 55 4.35 -13.94 17.18
C HIS A 55 2.96 -13.28 17.20
N ARG A 56 2.14 -13.53 18.23
CA ARG A 56 0.85 -12.83 18.35
C ARG A 56 1.04 -11.34 18.55
N GLU A 57 2.02 -10.95 19.33
CA GLU A 57 2.33 -9.54 19.59
C GLU A 57 2.93 -8.86 18.35
N GLU A 58 3.84 -9.53 17.64
CA GLU A 58 4.35 -9.08 16.35
C GLU A 58 3.21 -8.85 15.34
N LEU A 59 2.27 -9.79 15.23
CA LEU A 59 1.11 -9.65 14.34
C LEU A 59 0.19 -8.50 14.73
N LYS A 60 0.02 -8.23 16.04
CA LYS A 60 -0.72 -7.07 16.53
C LYS A 60 -0.04 -5.77 16.13
N ASN A 61 1.27 -5.67 16.33
CA ASN A 61 2.06 -4.49 15.98
C ASN A 61 2.01 -4.23 14.47
N LEU A 62 2.19 -5.27 13.66
CA LEU A 62 2.10 -5.17 12.21
C LEU A 62 0.72 -4.68 11.75
N ARG A 63 -0.37 -5.16 12.38
CA ARG A 63 -1.73 -4.68 12.08
C ARG A 63 -1.91 -3.20 12.45
N ALA A 64 -1.37 -2.77 13.58
CA ALA A 64 -1.45 -1.38 14.01
C ALA A 64 -0.64 -0.45 13.07
N GLU A 65 0.54 -0.89 12.62
CA GLU A 65 1.33 -0.17 11.61
C GLU A 65 0.60 -0.11 10.26
N GLN A 66 -0.01 -1.21 9.84
CA GLN A 66 -0.80 -1.25 8.62
C GLN A 66 -2.00 -0.28 8.67
N GLU A 67 -2.66 -0.18 9.83
CA GLU A 67 -3.76 0.77 10.02
C GLU A 67 -3.28 2.23 9.93
N LYS A 68 -2.13 2.57 10.52
CA LYS A 68 -1.52 3.89 10.39
C LYS A 68 -1.20 4.23 8.93
N LEU A 69 -0.58 3.31 8.20
CA LEU A 69 -0.28 3.48 6.77
C LEU A 69 -1.57 3.71 5.96
N TRP A 70 -2.65 3.00 6.27
CA TRP A 70 -3.94 3.21 5.62
C TRP A 70 -4.51 4.62 5.87
N MET A 71 -4.37 5.14 7.09
CA MET A 71 -4.78 6.50 7.41
C MET A 71 -3.96 7.53 6.64
N GLU A 72 -2.64 7.35 6.56
CA GLU A 72 -1.74 8.24 5.79
C GLU A 72 -2.07 8.23 4.30
N VAL A 73 -2.26 7.05 3.71
CA VAL A 73 -2.65 6.91 2.29
C VAL A 73 -3.99 7.60 2.04
N LYS A 74 -4.96 7.47 2.95
CA LYS A 74 -6.26 8.15 2.83
C LYS A 74 -6.10 9.67 2.87
N ALA A 75 -5.32 10.19 3.83
CA ALA A 75 -5.06 11.62 3.97
C ALA A 75 -4.35 12.19 2.73
N LEU A 76 -3.33 11.49 2.22
CA LEU A 76 -2.63 11.88 0.99
C LEU A 76 -3.56 11.90 -0.22
N ARG A 77 -4.48 10.93 -0.31
CA ARG A 77 -5.46 10.87 -1.39
C ARG A 77 -6.46 12.03 -1.32
N GLU A 78 -6.89 12.41 -0.12
CA GLU A 78 -7.75 13.57 0.11
C GLU A 78 -7.03 14.88 -0.27
N ASP A 79 -5.78 15.08 0.17
CA ASP A 79 -4.98 16.26 -0.20
C ASP A 79 -4.74 16.33 -1.71
N TYR A 80 -4.39 15.19 -2.34
CA TYR A 80 -4.20 15.12 -3.79
C TYR A 80 -5.47 15.50 -4.55
N ASN A 81 -6.63 14.97 -4.15
CA ASN A 81 -7.90 15.30 -4.78
C ASN A 81 -8.22 16.79 -4.66
N LYS A 82 -7.95 17.39 -3.50
CA LYS A 82 -8.17 18.82 -3.27
C LYS A 82 -7.31 19.67 -4.21
N ARG A 83 -6.00 19.39 -4.26
CA ARG A 83 -5.08 20.09 -5.16
C ARG A 83 -5.45 19.89 -6.62
N PHE A 84 -5.89 18.70 -6.99
CA PHE A 84 -6.32 18.41 -8.35
C PHE A 84 -7.55 19.23 -8.75
N GLU A 85 -8.49 19.44 -7.81
CA GLU A 85 -9.64 20.30 -8.06
C GLU A 85 -9.25 21.78 -8.17
N GLU A 86 -8.35 22.26 -7.29
CA GLU A 86 -7.78 23.61 -7.38
C GLU A 86 -7.10 23.84 -8.75
N HIS A 87 -6.27 22.90 -9.20
CA HIS A 87 -5.63 22.98 -10.52
C HIS A 87 -6.65 22.95 -11.67
N ARG A 88 -7.72 22.17 -11.54
CA ARG A 88 -8.79 22.16 -12.55
C ARG A 88 -9.48 23.51 -12.65
N GLU A 89 -9.71 24.16 -11.53
CA GLU A 89 -10.34 25.49 -11.51
C GLU A 89 -9.40 26.57 -12.06
N GLU A 90 -8.13 26.55 -11.69
CA GLU A 90 -7.11 27.43 -12.29
C GLU A 90 -7.03 27.26 -13.81
N LEU A 91 -7.02 26.02 -14.31
CA LEU A 91 -7.03 25.75 -15.75
C LEU A 91 -8.29 26.26 -16.45
N LYS A 92 -9.47 26.19 -15.82
CA LYS A 92 -10.69 26.78 -16.38
C LYS A 92 -10.58 28.29 -16.47
N ASN A 93 -10.09 28.94 -15.41
CA ASN A 93 -9.92 30.39 -15.36
C ASN A 93 -8.94 30.85 -16.44
N LEU A 94 -7.80 30.16 -16.58
CA LEU A 94 -6.79 30.48 -17.58
C LEU A 94 -7.30 30.29 -19.01
N ARG A 95 -8.14 29.28 -19.25
CA ARG A 95 -8.84 29.11 -20.54
C ARG A 95 -9.82 30.24 -20.81
N ALA A 96 -10.59 30.67 -19.81
CA ALA A 96 -11.53 31.77 -19.96
C ALA A 96 -10.81 33.10 -20.23
N GLU A 97 -9.68 33.36 -19.56
CA GLU A 97 -8.82 34.52 -19.84
C GLU A 97 -8.22 34.45 -21.25
N GLN A 98 -7.73 33.28 -21.66
CA GLN A 98 -7.23 33.07 -23.02
C GLN A 98 -8.31 33.33 -24.08
N GLU A 99 -9.55 32.93 -23.82
CA GLU A 99 -10.66 33.18 -24.74
C GLU A 99 -10.97 34.68 -24.87
N LYS A 100 -10.96 35.42 -23.76
CA LYS A 100 -11.09 36.90 -23.78
C LYS A 100 -9.98 37.55 -24.60
N LEU A 101 -8.73 37.16 -24.38
CA LEU A 101 -7.59 37.67 -25.15
C LEU A 101 -7.75 37.37 -26.64
N TRP A 102 -8.24 36.18 -27.01
CA TRP A 102 -8.52 35.85 -28.40
C TRP A 102 -9.59 36.75 -29.02
N MET A 103 -10.65 37.08 -28.27
CA MET A 103 -11.67 38.03 -28.73
C MET A 103 -11.08 39.42 -28.95
N GLU A 104 -10.26 39.90 -28.02
CA GLU A 104 -9.58 41.21 -28.15
C GLU A 104 -8.63 41.25 -29.36
N VAL A 105 -7.81 40.21 -29.55
CA VAL A 105 -6.93 40.08 -30.71
C VAL A 105 -7.73 40.07 -32.01
N LYS A 106 -8.86 39.36 -32.05
CA LYS A 106 -9.74 39.33 -33.21
C LYS A 106 -10.33 40.71 -33.51
N ALA A 107 -10.81 41.42 -32.48
CA ALA A 107 -11.36 42.76 -32.63
C ALA A 107 -10.29 43.77 -33.10
N LEU A 108 -9.08 43.72 -32.54
CA LEU A 108 -7.96 44.56 -32.99
C LEU A 108 -7.59 44.27 -34.44
N ARG A 109 -7.62 43.00 -34.85
CA ARG A 109 -7.36 42.61 -36.24
C ARG A 109 -8.43 43.13 -37.19
N GLU A 110 -9.69 43.12 -36.78
CA GLU A 110 -10.80 43.69 -37.54
C GLU A 110 -10.67 45.22 -37.68
N ASP A 111 -10.37 45.94 -36.58
CA ASP A 111 -10.14 47.40 -36.61
C ASP A 111 -8.94 47.75 -37.50
N TYR A 112 -7.83 47.02 -37.36
CA TYR A 112 -6.63 47.21 -38.19
C TYR A 112 -6.94 47.01 -39.68
N ASN A 113 -7.65 45.93 -40.04
CA ASN A 113 -8.03 45.67 -41.43
C ASN A 113 -8.92 46.78 -41.99
N LYS A 114 -9.84 47.32 -41.19
CA LYS A 114 -10.72 48.41 -41.60
C LYS A 114 -9.92 49.69 -41.89
N ARG A 115 -9.05 50.10 -40.97
CA ARG A 115 -8.16 51.26 -41.17
C ARG A 115 -7.23 51.08 -42.36
N PHE A 116 -6.73 49.86 -42.56
CA PHE A 116 -5.89 49.54 -43.71
C PHE A 116 -6.64 49.70 -45.03
N GLU A 117 -7.92 49.31 -45.07
CA GLU A 117 -8.76 49.54 -46.25
C GLU A 117 -9.06 51.02 -46.47
N GLU A 118 -9.37 51.78 -45.41
CA GLU A 118 -9.56 53.23 -45.46
C GLU A 118 -8.32 53.93 -46.03
N HIS A 119 -7.12 53.62 -45.53
CA HIS A 119 -5.86 54.15 -46.07
C HIS A 119 -5.61 53.72 -47.53
N ARG A 120 -5.98 52.50 -47.92
CA ARG A 120 -5.86 52.08 -49.33
C ARG A 120 -6.75 52.91 -50.25
N GLU A 121 -7.96 53.22 -49.83
CA GLU A 121 -8.86 54.09 -50.60
C GLU A 121 -8.38 55.55 -50.63
N GLU A 122 -7.91 56.10 -49.51
CA GLU A 122 -7.28 57.43 -49.49
C GLU A 122 -6.11 57.53 -50.47
N LEU A 123 -5.23 56.52 -50.50
CA LEU A 123 -4.11 56.47 -51.45
C LEU A 123 -4.56 56.37 -52.90
N LYS A 124 -5.62 55.60 -53.20
CA LYS A 124 -6.20 55.55 -54.55
C LYS A 124 -6.75 56.90 -54.98
N ASN A 125 -7.50 57.56 -54.09
CA ASN A 125 -8.07 58.88 -54.36
C ASN A 125 -6.99 59.92 -54.62
N LEU A 126 -5.94 59.97 -53.77
CA LEU A 126 -4.80 60.86 -53.97
C LEU A 126 -4.08 60.62 -55.30
N ARG A 127 -3.90 59.35 -55.71
CA ARG A 127 -3.32 59.02 -57.02
C ARG A 127 -4.20 59.51 -58.17
N ALA A 128 -5.51 59.30 -58.09
CA ALA A 128 -6.44 59.76 -59.11
C ALA A 128 -6.50 61.30 -59.20
N GLU A 129 -6.42 62.00 -58.07
CA GLU A 129 -6.31 63.47 -58.02
C GLU A 129 -5.00 63.95 -58.65
N GLN A 130 -3.87 63.30 -58.34
CA GLN A 130 -2.60 63.60 -59.00
C GLN A 130 -2.70 63.38 -60.51
N GLU A 131 -3.19 62.24 -60.99
CA GLU A 131 -3.33 61.99 -62.44
C GLU A 131 -4.16 63.05 -63.16
N LYS A 132 -5.25 63.54 -62.53
CA LYS A 132 -6.05 64.64 -63.10
C LYS A 132 -5.25 65.94 -63.21
N LEU A 133 -4.54 66.33 -62.16
CA LEU A 133 -3.71 67.54 -62.17
C LEU A 133 -2.63 67.48 -63.27
N TRP A 134 -2.07 66.29 -63.52
CA TRP A 134 -1.08 66.10 -64.57
C TRP A 134 -1.66 66.16 -66.00
N MET A 135 -2.97 65.99 -66.18
CA MET A 135 -3.64 66.14 -67.48
C MET A 135 -4.10 67.58 -67.75
N GLU A 136 -4.20 68.42 -66.71
CA GLU A 136 -4.63 69.82 -66.81
C GLU A 136 -3.46 70.80 -67.04
N VAL A 137 -2.21 70.31 -67.02
CA VAL A 137 -0.96 71.04 -67.29
C VAL A 137 -0.43 70.68 -68.68
#